data_AF-A0A2W6AM80-F1
#
_entry.id   AF-A0A2W6AM80-F1
#
_cell.length_a   1.000
_cell.length_b   1.000
_cell.length_c   1.000
_cell.angle_alpha   90.00
_cell.angle_beta   90.00
_cell.angle_gamma   90.00
#
_symmetry.space_group_name_H-M   'P 1'
#
loop_
_entity.id
_entity.type
_entity.pdbx_description
1 polymer ?
#
loop_
_entity_poly.entity_id
_entity_poly.type
_entity_poly.pdbx_seq_one_letter_code
_entity_poly.pdbx_strand_id
1 'polypeptide(L)' 'MEEYSQMMLLEEMESLRETLDELGCTTRREVEVQLAAKGDPSVGDVLDWMDQIGVGSSVELDQRIAALHAQLDQMD' A
#
# COMPACT_ATOMS: atom_id res chain seq x y z
N MET A 1 11.37 -5.07 -20.51
CA MET A 1 9.91 -5.28 -20.29
C MET A 1 9.57 -5.29 -18.80
N GLU A 2 10.55 -5.16 -17.88
CA GLU A 2 10.35 -5.28 -16.44
C GLU A 2 10.29 -3.92 -15.69
N GLU A 3 10.94 -2.86 -16.19
CA GLU A 3 10.93 -1.52 -15.57
C GLU A 3 9.53 -0.89 -15.44
N TYR A 4 8.73 -0.99 -16.50
CA TYR A 4 7.35 -0.49 -16.49
C TYR A 4 6.47 -1.20 -15.45
N SER A 5 6.80 -2.45 -15.09
CA SER A 5 6.05 -3.19 -14.07
C SER A 5 6.41 -2.75 -12.66
N GLN A 6 7.64 -2.29 -12.42
CA GLN A 6 8.09 -1.84 -11.10
C GLN A 6 7.67 -0.40 -10.81
N MET A 7 7.72 0.47 -11.83
CA MET A 7 7.27 1.86 -11.68
C MET A 7 5.75 1.94 -11.43
N MET A 8 4.93 1.16 -12.13
CA MET A 8 3.48 1.13 -11.82
C MET A 8 3.19 0.57 -10.43
N LEU A 9 3.88 -0.50 -10.02
CA LEU A 9 3.71 -1.05 -8.66
C LEU A 9 4.04 -0.01 -7.58
N LEU A 10 5.08 0.79 -7.79
CA LEU A 10 5.47 1.86 -6.90
C LEU A 10 4.37 2.93 -6.78
N GLU A 11 3.85 3.43 -7.91
CA GLU A 11 2.74 4.40 -7.93
C GLU A 11 1.50 3.86 -7.19
N GLU A 12 1.18 2.59 -7.40
CA GLU A 12 0.05 1.95 -6.73
C GLU A 12 0.28 1.82 -5.21
N MET A 13 1.50 1.50 -4.79
CA MET A 13 1.87 1.44 -3.37
C MET A 13 1.86 2.82 -2.70
N GLU A 14 2.26 3.87 -3.40
CA GLU A 14 2.15 5.26 -2.92
C GLU A 14 0.69 5.68 -2.78
N SER A 15 -0.17 5.32 -3.73
CA SER A 15 -1.61 5.57 -3.63
C SER A 15 -2.26 4.85 -2.45
N LEU A 16 -1.87 3.59 -2.19
CA LEU A 16 -2.31 2.85 -1.00
C LEU A 16 -1.89 3.55 0.29
N ARG A 17 -0.66 4.06 0.33
CA ARG A 17 -0.12 4.78 1.49
C ARG A 17 -0.93 6.05 1.79
N GLU A 18 -1.19 6.86 0.76
CA GLU A 18 -2.05 8.05 0.90
C GLU A 18 -3.43 7.70 1.42
N THR A 19 -4.03 6.61 0.91
CA THR A 19 -5.35 6.14 1.36
C THR A 19 -5.33 5.73 2.84
N LEU A 20 -4.28 5.03 3.29
CA LEU A 20 -4.11 4.67 4.70
C LEU A 20 -3.98 5.90 5.60
N ASP A 21 -3.24 6.92 5.15
CA ASP A 21 -3.09 8.20 5.85
C ASP A 21 -4.41 8.98 5.93
N GLU A 22 -5.18 9.02 4.84
CA GLU A 22 -6.52 9.63 4.80
C GLU A 22 -7.52 8.92 5.74
N LEU A 23 -7.43 7.59 5.82
CA LEU A 23 -8.20 6.79 6.77
C LEU A 23 -7.71 6.91 8.21
N GLY A 24 -6.51 7.48 8.41
CA GLY A 24 -5.84 7.54 9.71
C GLY A 24 -5.52 6.15 10.27
N CYS A 25 -5.31 5.17 9.40
CA CYS A 25 -5.05 3.77 9.78
C CYS A 25 -3.59 3.43 9.53
N THR A 26 -2.94 2.87 10.53
CA THR A 26 -1.53 2.48 10.46
C THR A 26 -1.35 0.97 10.34
N THR A 27 -2.38 0.20 10.70
CA THR A 27 -2.36 -1.26 10.70
C THR A 27 -3.56 -1.83 9.96
N ARG A 28 -3.39 -3.03 9.40
CA ARG A 28 -4.47 -3.79 8.76
C ARG A 28 -5.70 -3.88 9.64
N ARG A 29 -5.50 -4.12 10.94
CA ARG A 29 -6.58 -4.22 11.92
C ARG A 29 -7.40 -2.93 12.04
N GLU A 30 -6.76 -1.78 11.98
CA GLU A 30 -7.47 -0.49 12.03
C GLU A 30 -8.30 -0.28 10.76
N VAL A 31 -7.77 -0.69 9.61
CA VAL A 31 -8.51 -0.68 8.34
C VAL A 31 -9.73 -1.60 8.39
N GLU A 32 -9.59 -2.82 8.92
CA GLU A 32 -10.71 -3.75 9.15
C GLU A 32 -11.80 -3.14 10.06
N VAL A 33 -11.39 -2.44 11.12
CA VAL A 33 -12.31 -1.74 12.02
C VAL A 33 -13.03 -0.60 11.28
N GLN A 34 -12.32 0.18 10.47
CA GLN A 34 -12.93 1.23 9.65
C GLN A 34 -13.91 0.66 8.62
N LEU A 35 -13.57 -0.45 7.97
CA LEU A 35 -14.46 -1.14 7.04
C LEU A 35 -15.75 -1.58 7.74
N ALA A 36 -15.63 -2.19 8.92
CA ALA A 36 -16.79 -2.60 9.71
C ALA A 36 -17.62 -1.40 10.20
N ALA A 37 -16.99 -0.26 10.49
CA ALA A 37 -17.66 0.95 10.98
C ALA A 37 -18.35 1.75 9.87
N LYS A 38 -17.71 1.91 8.71
CA LYS A 38 -18.19 2.71 7.58
C LYS A 38 -19.02 1.90 6.58
N GLY A 39 -18.81 0.57 6.52
CA GLY A 39 -19.40 -0.30 5.51
C GLY A 39 -19.00 0.06 4.08
N ASP A 40 -17.85 0.73 3.92
CA ASP A 40 -17.39 1.29 2.66
C ASP A 40 -16.59 0.24 1.86
N PRO A 41 -17.04 -0.16 0.66
CA PRO A 41 -16.35 -1.17 -0.14
C PRO A 41 -14.91 -0.78 -0.51
N SER A 42 -14.60 0.52 -0.61
CA SER A 42 -13.24 0.99 -0.91
C SER A 42 -12.22 0.61 0.16
N VAL A 43 -12.65 0.49 1.42
CA VAL A 43 -11.79 0.04 2.52
C VAL A 43 -11.52 -1.47 2.43
N GLY A 44 -12.43 -2.22 1.80
CA GLY A 44 -12.21 -3.62 1.44
C GLY A 44 -11.10 -3.77 0.40
N ASP A 45 -11.13 -2.92 -0.63
CA ASP A 45 -10.07 -2.88 -1.64
C ASP A 45 -8.70 -2.59 -1.01
N VAL A 46 -8.63 -1.66 -0.03
CA VAL A 46 -7.39 -1.38 0.72
C VAL A 46 -6.85 -2.63 1.43
N LEU A 47 -7.72 -3.45 2.04
CA LEU A 47 -7.30 -4.69 2.71
C LEU A 47 -6.77 -5.74 1.73
N ASP A 48 -7.42 -5.87 0.57
CA ASP A 48 -7.00 -6.79 -0.48
C ASP A 48 -5.63 -6.35 -1.05
N TRP A 49 -5.46 -5.05 -1.26
CA TRP A 49 -4.20 -4.44 -1.67
C TRP A 49 -3.08 -4.73 -0.66
N MET A 50 -3.35 -4.51 0.63
CA MET A 50 -2.41 -4.82 1.71
C MET A 50 -1.99 -6.30 1.70
N ASP A 51 -2.91 -7.22 1.43
CA ASP A 51 -2.60 -8.65 1.32
C ASP A 51 -1.81 -9.00 0.06
N GLN A 52 -2.16 -8.40 -1.09
CA GLN A 52 -1.51 -8.63 -2.37
C GLN A 52 -0.03 -8.27 -2.33
N ILE A 53 0.29 -7.11 -1.77
CA ILE A 53 1.68 -6.74 -1.56
C ILE A 53 2.26 -7.55 -0.39
N GLY A 54 1.44 -7.86 0.63
CA GLY A 54 1.80 -8.62 1.83
C GLY A 54 2.35 -7.73 2.93
N VAL A 55 1.70 -6.57 3.18
CA VAL A 55 1.98 -5.69 4.33
C VAL A 55 0.86 -5.80 5.35
N GLY A 56 1.21 -5.77 6.63
CA GLY A 56 0.29 -5.63 7.76
C GLY A 56 0.20 -4.20 8.30
N SER A 57 1.07 -3.28 7.86
CA SER A 57 1.11 -1.91 8.37
C SER A 57 1.64 -0.89 7.36
N SER A 58 1.37 0.39 7.61
CA SER A 58 1.93 1.51 6.83
C SER A 58 3.46 1.57 6.93
N VAL A 59 4.05 1.14 8.04
CA VAL A 59 5.51 1.07 8.19
C VAL A 59 6.12 0.03 7.26
N GLU A 60 5.51 -1.15 7.15
CA GLU A 60 5.97 -2.18 6.21
C GLU A 60 5.77 -1.74 4.75
N LEU A 61 4.72 -0.96 4.48
CA LEU A 61 4.46 -0.34 3.17
C LEU A 61 5.56 0.64 2.81
N ASP A 62 5.90 1.57 3.72
CA ASP A 62 6.98 2.54 3.54
C ASP A 62 8.32 1.87 3.26
N GLN A 63 8.63 0.78 3.98
CA GLN A 63 9.86 0.01 3.76
C GLN A 63 9.93 -0.59 2.36
N ARG A 64 8.81 -1.11 1.84
CA ARG A 64 8.78 -1.66 0.48
C ARG A 64 8.84 -0.60 -0.60
N ILE A 65 8.17 0.53 -0.42
CA ILE A 65 8.27 1.69 -1.32
C ILE A 65 9.73 2.12 -1.41
N ALA A 66 10.42 2.27 -0.27
CA ALA A 66 11.83 2.62 -0.23
C ALA A 66 12.72 1.57 -0.91
N ALA A 67 12.42 0.28 -0.73
CA ALA A 67 13.16 -0.80 -1.39
C ALA A 67 12.95 -0.84 -2.91
N LEU A 68 11.76 -0.46 -3.40
CA LEU A 68 11.47 -0.34 -4.82
C LEU A 68 12.17 0.87 -5.43
N HIS A 69 12.11 2.04 -4.77
CA HIS A 69 12.88 3.21 -5.18
C HIS A 69 14.38 2.88 -5.31
N ALA A 70 14.96 2.22 -4.31
CA ALA A 70 16.37 1.84 -4.34
C ALA A 70 16.72 0.83 -5.45
N GLN A 71 15.77 0.01 -5.89
CA GLN A 71 15.96 -0.91 -7.03
C GLN A 71 15.91 -0.15 -8.36
N LEU A 72 14.94 0.76 -8.53
CA LEU A 72 14.83 1.60 -9.72
C LEU A 72 16.08 2.47 -9.89
N ASP A 73 16.57 3.08 -8.81
CA ASP A 73 17.80 3.90 -8.81
C ASP A 73 19.07 3.10 -9.20
N GLN A 74 19.09 1.77 -9.01
CA GLN A 74 20.21 0.90 -9.38
C GLN A 74 20.15 0.44 -10.85
N MET A 75 19.02 0.64 -11.52
CA MET A 75 18.81 0.26 -12.92
C MET A 75 19.14 1.39 -13.92
N ASP A 76 19.27 2.63 -13.43
CA ASP A 76 19.73 3.82 -14.20
C ASP A 76 21.24 3.78 -14.57
#